data_AF-A0A653BDX3-F1
#
_entry.id   AF-A0A653BDX3-F1
#
_cell.length_a   1.000
_cell.length_b   1.000
_cell.length_c   1.000
_cell.angle_alpha   90.00
_cell.angle_beta   90.00
_cell.angle_gamma   90.00
#
_symmetry.space_group_name_H-M   'P 1'
#
loop_
_entity.id
_entity.type
_entity.pdbx_description
1 polymer ?
#
loop_
_entity_poly.entity_id
_entity_poly.type
_entity_poly.pdbx_seq_one_letter_code
_entity_poly.pdbx_strand_id
1 'polypeptide(L)'
;MLTSSNRYECVCKEGFVRDSQHLCVQAQGSCGGGRCVENAECVYDEDYQTYFCACKAGYVGDGITICKEKVIGCDTLNNCGTHAYCKYNEEDLSYKCECNEGFFGDGFSCYAQRNCHIDPSMCDPHAVCLSDANRHFICQCNSGYVGNGTICKEISRHEGNFLLVNQGMATLRIPLDSTKTGIKKPVQV
;
A
#
# COMPACT_ATOMS: atom_id res chain seq x y z
N MET A 1 4.47 15.59 -55.52
CA MET A 1 3.94 15.40 -56.89
C MET A 1 2.60 14.70 -56.78
N LEU A 2 1.62 15.07 -57.62
CA LEU A 2 0.22 14.62 -57.57
C LEU A 2 0.10 13.17 -58.06
N THR A 3 -0.58 12.31 -57.30
CA THR A 3 -1.09 11.01 -57.75
C THR A 3 -2.61 10.92 -57.53
N SER A 4 -3.27 10.20 -58.43
CA SER A 4 -4.71 10.20 -58.67
C SER A 4 -5.53 9.46 -57.61
N SER A 5 -5.74 10.08 -56.46
CA SER A 5 -6.88 9.86 -55.57
C SER A 5 -6.96 11.06 -54.65
N ASN A 6 -8.14 11.64 -54.45
CA ASN A 6 -8.33 12.94 -53.81
C ASN A 6 -8.08 12.90 -52.28
N ARG A 7 -6.87 12.55 -51.86
CA ARG A 7 -6.37 12.59 -50.48
C ARG A 7 -5.02 13.27 -50.48
N TYR A 8 -4.96 14.48 -49.93
CA TYR A 8 -3.70 15.17 -49.67
C TYR A 8 -2.98 14.43 -48.55
N GLU A 9 -1.98 13.64 -48.90
CA GLU A 9 -1.14 12.94 -47.93
C GLU A 9 0.02 13.85 -47.51
N CYS A 10 0.04 14.26 -46.24
CA CYS A 10 1.16 15.01 -45.67
C CYS A 10 2.38 14.09 -45.63
N VAL A 11 3.48 14.41 -46.30
CA VAL A 11 4.75 13.63 -46.22
C VAL A 11 5.81 14.38 -45.42
N CYS A 12 6.72 13.65 -44.78
CA CYS A 12 7.83 14.27 -44.07
C CYS A 12 8.82 14.95 -45.03
N LYS A 13 9.50 15.99 -44.55
CA LYS A 13 10.55 16.68 -45.32
C LYS A 13 11.74 15.75 -45.55
N GLU A 14 12.53 16.05 -46.57
CA GLU A 14 13.75 15.30 -46.90
C GLU A 14 14.68 15.22 -45.67
N GLY A 15 15.17 14.01 -45.35
CA GLY A 15 15.94 13.74 -44.14
C GLY A 15 15.11 13.47 -42.88
N PHE A 16 13.78 13.41 -42.98
CA PHE A 16 12.86 13.05 -41.89
C PHE A 16 11.98 11.87 -42.26
N VAL A 17 11.63 11.08 -41.26
CA VAL A 17 10.82 9.86 -41.37
C VAL A 17 9.72 9.89 -40.30
N ARG A 18 8.59 9.23 -40.55
CA ARG A 18 7.51 9.14 -39.55
C ARG A 18 7.85 8.09 -38.50
N ASP A 19 7.70 8.48 -37.23
CA ASP A 19 7.68 7.54 -36.12
C ASP A 19 6.30 6.86 -35.96
N SER A 20 6.18 6.01 -34.93
CA SER A 20 4.94 5.30 -34.56
C SER A 20 3.80 6.23 -34.11
N GLN A 21 4.08 7.52 -33.88
CA GLN A 21 3.09 8.55 -33.54
C GLN A 21 2.79 9.49 -34.73
N HIS A 22 3.27 9.14 -35.93
CA HIS A 22 3.18 9.94 -37.16
C HIS A 22 3.90 11.29 -37.13
N LEU A 23 4.85 11.46 -36.20
CA LEU A 23 5.69 12.65 -36.11
C LEU A 23 6.91 12.51 -37.02
N CYS A 24 7.27 13.59 -37.70
CA CYS A 24 8.47 13.60 -38.56
C CYS A 24 9.72 13.81 -37.71
N VAL A 25 10.49 12.75 -37.49
CA VAL A 25 11.76 12.75 -36.75
C VAL A 25 12.94 12.68 -37.72
N GLN A 26 14.10 13.22 -37.33
CA GLN A 26 15.29 13.15 -38.18
C GLN A 26 15.67 11.70 -38.44
N ALA A 27 16.02 11.38 -39.69
CA ALA A 27 16.49 10.07 -40.12
C ALA A 27 17.92 9.79 -39.64
N GLN A 28 18.18 9.89 -38.33
CA GLN A 28 19.50 9.63 -37.74
C GLN A 28 19.75 8.13 -37.50
N GLY A 29 18.70 7.31 -37.56
CA GLY A 29 18.76 5.86 -37.36
C GLY A 29 18.27 5.04 -38.56
N SER A 30 18.73 3.79 -38.65
CA SER A 30 18.38 2.84 -39.72
C SER A 30 16.95 2.27 -39.63
N CYS A 31 16.21 2.55 -38.55
CA CYS A 31 14.91 1.97 -38.26
C CYS A 31 13.84 3.06 -38.12
N GLY A 32 13.37 3.62 -39.25
CA GLY A 32 12.42 4.73 -39.22
C GLY A 32 12.93 5.93 -38.43
N GLY A 33 14.24 6.19 -38.49
CA GLY A 33 14.88 7.36 -37.88
C GLY A 33 15.34 7.15 -36.44
N GLY A 34 14.93 6.06 -35.79
CA GLY A 34 15.40 5.64 -34.47
C GLY A 34 16.56 4.64 -34.52
N ARG A 35 17.36 4.63 -33.46
CA ARG A 35 18.26 3.51 -33.12
C ARG A 35 17.63 2.74 -31.97
N CYS A 36 17.35 1.47 -32.19
CA CYS A 36 16.69 0.65 -31.19
C CYS A 36 17.60 0.39 -29.98
N VAL A 37 17.01 0.37 -28.79
CA VAL A 37 17.71 0.07 -27.53
C VAL A 37 18.04 -1.43 -27.42
N GLU A 38 18.82 -1.81 -26.41
CA GLU A 38 19.05 -3.21 -26.10
C GLU A 38 17.72 -3.95 -25.88
N ASN A 39 17.64 -5.21 -26.35
CA ASN A 39 16.43 -6.03 -26.33
C ASN A 39 15.26 -5.50 -27.19
N ALA A 40 15.51 -4.54 -28.07
CA ALA A 40 14.62 -4.18 -29.16
C ALA A 40 15.12 -4.72 -30.50
N GLU A 41 14.21 -4.82 -31.45
CA GLU A 41 14.48 -5.16 -32.85
C GLU A 41 13.75 -4.20 -33.78
N CYS A 42 14.33 -4.01 -34.97
CA CYS A 42 13.74 -3.16 -35.99
C CYS A 42 12.73 -3.98 -36.80
N VAL A 43 11.47 -3.60 -36.76
CA VAL A 43 10.38 -4.27 -37.45
C VAL A 43 9.74 -3.35 -38.48
N TYR A 44 9.24 -3.95 -39.57
CA TYR A 44 8.54 -3.22 -40.62
C TYR A 44 7.03 -3.24 -40.35
N ASP A 45 6.42 -2.06 -40.36
CA ASP A 45 4.98 -1.85 -40.26
C ASP A 45 4.37 -1.77 -41.66
N GLU A 46 3.52 -2.74 -42.02
CA GLU A 46 2.85 -2.77 -43.31
C GLU A 46 1.75 -1.72 -43.43
N ASP A 47 1.09 -1.34 -42.34
CA ASP A 47 -0.02 -0.38 -42.34
C ASP A 47 0.48 1.05 -42.61
N TYR A 48 1.62 1.40 -42.02
CA TYR A 48 2.25 2.72 -42.14
C TYR A 48 3.45 2.75 -43.08
N GLN A 49 3.80 1.61 -43.68
CA GLN A 49 4.90 1.45 -44.64
C GLN A 49 6.23 2.00 -44.10
N THR A 50 6.51 1.80 -42.82
CA THR A 50 7.69 2.35 -42.12
C THR A 50 8.35 1.33 -41.21
N TYR A 51 9.60 1.57 -40.82
CA TYR A 51 10.28 0.76 -39.82
C TYR A 51 10.12 1.38 -38.44
N PHE A 52 9.95 0.58 -37.39
CA PHE A 52 9.94 1.05 -36.01
C PHE A 52 10.64 0.06 -35.08
N CYS A 53 11.06 0.54 -33.91
CA CYS A 53 11.66 -0.31 -32.91
C CYS A 53 10.57 -0.97 -32.05
N ALA A 54 10.58 -2.29 -31.98
CA ALA A 54 9.72 -3.06 -31.09
C ALA A 54 10.58 -3.83 -30.09
N CYS A 55 10.10 -3.98 -28.85
CA CYS A 55 10.76 -4.85 -27.89
C CYS A 55 10.64 -6.32 -28.34
N LYS A 56 11.72 -7.09 -28.19
CA LYS A 56 11.75 -8.53 -28.48
C LYS A 56 10.75 -9.27 -27.59
N ALA A 57 10.40 -10.50 -27.99
CA ALA A 57 9.56 -11.38 -27.20
C ALA A 57 10.09 -11.52 -25.75
N GLY A 58 9.21 -11.31 -24.77
CA GLY A 58 9.59 -11.31 -23.36
C GLY A 58 10.08 -9.96 -22.82
N TYR A 59 10.03 -8.89 -23.61
CA TYR A 59 10.35 -7.52 -23.17
C TYR A 59 9.17 -6.56 -23.41
N VAL A 60 9.10 -5.49 -22.62
CA VAL A 60 8.09 -4.42 -22.72
C VAL A 60 8.75 -3.05 -22.62
N GLY A 61 8.21 -2.07 -23.34
CA GLY A 61 8.76 -0.71 -23.40
C GLY A 61 8.47 -0.03 -24.74
N ASP A 62 9.19 1.05 -25.03
CA ASP A 62 8.99 1.89 -26.22
C ASP A 62 9.91 1.48 -27.41
N GLY A 63 10.83 0.53 -27.20
CA GLY A 63 11.77 0.09 -28.24
C GLY A 63 12.94 1.04 -28.53
N ILE A 64 12.87 2.30 -28.08
CA ILE A 64 13.84 3.36 -28.41
C ILE A 64 14.64 3.78 -27.18
N THR A 65 13.97 3.97 -26.05
CA THR A 65 14.58 4.40 -24.78
C THR A 65 14.68 3.23 -23.81
N ILE A 66 13.70 2.33 -23.82
CA ILE A 66 13.56 1.25 -22.85
C ILE A 66 12.93 0.00 -23.47
N CYS A 67 13.54 -1.15 -23.21
CA CYS A 67 12.92 -2.47 -23.27
C CYS A 67 13.39 -3.26 -22.06
N LYS A 68 12.49 -3.45 -21.09
CA LYS A 68 12.74 -4.23 -19.87
C LYS A 68 12.06 -5.59 -19.96
N GLU A 69 12.57 -6.58 -19.25
CA GLU A 69 11.93 -7.90 -19.21
C GLU A 69 10.47 -7.78 -18.78
N LYS A 70 9.61 -8.47 -19.51
CA LYS A 70 8.18 -8.57 -19.24
C LYS A 70 8.00 -9.42 -18.00
N VAL A 71 7.60 -8.78 -16.90
CA VAL A 71 7.14 -9.50 -15.73
C VAL A 71 5.80 -10.13 -16.08
N ILE A 72 5.76 -11.47 -16.13
CA ILE A 72 4.51 -12.20 -16.36
C ILE A 72 3.71 -12.13 -15.06
N GLY A 73 2.59 -11.42 -15.11
CA GLY A 73 1.72 -11.21 -13.96
C GLY A 73 0.68 -12.30 -13.77
N CYS A 74 -0.12 -12.11 -12.72
CA CYS A 74 -1.20 -13.04 -12.36
C CYS A 74 -2.34 -13.10 -13.38
N ASP A 75 -2.46 -12.14 -14.30
CA ASP A 75 -3.45 -12.10 -15.37
C ASP A 75 -3.24 -13.24 -16.37
N THR A 76 -1.98 -13.63 -16.56
CA THR A 76 -1.60 -14.72 -17.44
C THR A 76 -1.45 -16.03 -16.65
N LEU A 77 -0.81 -15.99 -15.47
CA LEU A 77 -0.49 -17.18 -14.68
C LEU A 77 -1.69 -17.72 -13.88
N ASN A 78 -2.67 -16.88 -13.56
CA ASN A 78 -3.83 -17.22 -12.70
C ASN A 78 -3.42 -17.92 -11.39
N ASN A 79 -2.36 -17.44 -10.76
CA ASN A 79 -1.69 -18.09 -9.64
C ASN A 79 -1.85 -17.35 -8.30
N CYS A 80 -2.86 -16.48 -8.17
CA CYS A 80 -3.15 -15.83 -6.90
C CYS A 80 -3.68 -16.84 -5.87
N GLY A 81 -3.46 -16.54 -4.58
CA GLY A 81 -3.91 -17.39 -3.47
C GLY A 81 -5.44 -17.49 -3.37
N THR A 82 -5.93 -18.46 -2.60
CA THR A 82 -7.37 -18.80 -2.44
C THR A 82 -8.23 -17.65 -1.90
N HIS A 83 -7.63 -16.61 -1.32
CA HIS A 83 -8.31 -15.41 -0.83
C HIS A 83 -7.68 -14.13 -1.40
N ALA A 84 -7.30 -14.17 -2.67
CA ALA A 84 -6.72 -13.05 -3.39
C ALA A 84 -7.37 -12.89 -4.78
N TYR A 85 -7.18 -11.72 -5.35
CA TYR A 85 -7.57 -11.40 -6.72
C TYR A 85 -6.39 -10.77 -7.46
N CYS A 86 -6.40 -10.90 -8.78
CA CYS A 86 -5.37 -10.31 -9.62
C CYS A 86 -5.75 -8.87 -9.98
N LYS A 87 -4.82 -7.92 -9.78
CA LYS A 87 -5.05 -6.50 -10.00
C LYS A 87 -3.91 -5.87 -10.78
N TYR A 88 -4.26 -4.98 -11.71
CA TYR A 88 -3.27 -4.18 -12.42
C TYR A 88 -2.70 -3.08 -11.51
N ASN A 89 -1.38 -3.01 -11.41
CA ASN A 89 -0.64 -1.99 -10.69
C ASN A 89 -0.03 -1.01 -11.70
N GLU A 90 -0.47 0.25 -11.66
CA GLU A 90 -0.05 1.30 -12.58
C GLU A 90 1.39 1.80 -12.33
N GLU A 91 1.88 1.75 -11.09
CA GLU A 91 3.24 2.19 -10.74
C GLU A 91 4.29 1.26 -11.37
N ASP A 92 4.04 -0.04 -11.30
CA ASP A 92 4.95 -1.07 -11.83
C ASP A 92 4.62 -1.48 -13.28
N LEU A 93 3.48 -1.02 -13.81
CA LEU A 93 2.91 -1.43 -15.09
C LEU A 93 2.81 -2.97 -15.19
N SER A 94 2.32 -3.62 -14.13
CA SER A 94 2.27 -5.08 -14.01
C SER A 94 1.05 -5.58 -13.24
N TYR A 95 0.67 -6.84 -13.44
CA TYR A 95 -0.41 -7.47 -12.68
C TYR A 95 0.13 -8.18 -11.44
N LYS A 96 -0.41 -7.82 -10.27
CA LYS A 96 -0.03 -8.36 -8.96
C LYS A 96 -1.24 -8.94 -8.23
N CYS A 97 -1.00 -9.94 -7.39
CA CYS A 97 -2.03 -10.49 -6.54
C CYS A 97 -2.23 -9.58 -5.31
N GLU A 98 -3.48 -9.31 -4.97
CA GLU A 98 -3.88 -8.55 -3.78
C GLU A 98 -4.85 -9.40 -2.96
N CYS A 99 -4.68 -9.44 -1.63
CA CYS A 99 -5.59 -10.19 -0.77
C CYS A 99 -6.98 -9.53 -0.77
N ASN A 100 -8.02 -10.36 -0.65
CA ASN A 100 -9.40 -9.90 -0.49
C ASN A 100 -9.57 -9.10 0.81
N GLU A 101 -10.61 -8.27 0.89
CA GLU A 101 -10.95 -7.56 2.13
C GLU A 101 -11.07 -8.53 3.32
N GLY A 102 -10.46 -8.15 4.45
CA GLY A 102 -10.40 -8.98 5.65
C GLY A 102 -9.32 -10.07 5.61
N PHE A 103 -8.46 -10.09 4.59
CA PHE A 103 -7.28 -10.94 4.51
C PHE A 103 -6.00 -10.09 4.37
N PHE A 104 -4.88 -10.63 4.86
CA PHE A 104 -3.56 -9.99 4.73
C PHE A 104 -2.51 -11.00 4.28
N GLY A 105 -1.47 -10.51 3.62
CA GLY A 105 -0.42 -11.34 3.05
C GLY A 105 0.21 -10.72 1.81
N ASP A 106 0.87 -11.54 1.01
CA ASP A 106 1.57 -11.15 -0.23
C ASP A 106 0.73 -11.36 -1.50
N GLY A 107 -0.55 -11.71 -1.35
CA GLY A 107 -1.44 -12.05 -2.47
C GLY A 107 -1.32 -13.50 -2.97
N PHE A 108 -0.21 -14.19 -2.70
CA PHE A 108 -0.05 -15.63 -2.97
C PHE A 108 -0.47 -16.46 -1.75
N SER A 109 -0.16 -15.97 -0.55
CA SER A 109 -0.56 -16.51 0.74
C SER A 109 -1.32 -15.45 1.51
N CYS A 110 -2.65 -15.58 1.56
CA CYS A 110 -3.52 -14.65 2.27
C CYS A 110 -4.13 -15.34 3.49
N TYR A 111 -4.04 -14.68 4.64
CA TYR A 111 -4.53 -15.16 5.93
C TYR A 111 -5.66 -14.27 6.40
N ALA A 112 -6.70 -14.87 7.00
CA ALA A 112 -7.80 -14.10 7.56
C ALA A 112 -7.26 -13.16 8.65
N GLN A 113 -7.56 -11.88 8.53
CA GLN A 113 -7.23 -10.89 9.55
C GLN A 113 -8.03 -11.21 10.80
N ARG A 114 -7.39 -11.81 11.81
CA ARG A 114 -8.00 -12.03 13.10
C ARG A 114 -7.95 -10.74 13.90
N ASN A 115 -9.11 -10.29 14.31
CA ASN A 115 -9.29 -9.13 15.15
C ASN A 115 -10.42 -9.42 16.14
N CYS A 116 -10.55 -8.61 17.20
CA CYS A 116 -11.51 -8.90 18.26
C CYS A 116 -12.99 -8.81 17.84
N HIS A 117 -13.29 -8.24 16.67
CA HIS A 117 -14.65 -8.20 16.13
C HIS A 117 -15.04 -9.53 15.49
N ILE A 118 -14.08 -10.22 14.86
CA ILE A 118 -14.28 -11.54 14.26
C ILE A 118 -14.07 -12.66 15.29
N ASP A 119 -13.07 -12.49 16.17
CA ASP A 119 -12.74 -13.43 17.24
C ASP A 119 -12.79 -12.72 18.61
N PRO A 120 -13.98 -12.69 19.26
CA PRO A 120 -14.15 -12.06 20.56
C PRO A 120 -13.24 -12.65 21.66
N SER A 121 -12.72 -13.87 21.47
CA SER A 121 -11.82 -14.50 22.43
C SER A 121 -10.44 -13.83 22.51
N MET A 122 -10.12 -12.92 21.59
CA MET A 122 -8.89 -12.13 21.62
C MET A 122 -8.88 -11.07 22.73
N CYS A 123 -10.04 -10.65 23.25
CA CYS A 123 -10.12 -9.70 24.35
C CYS A 123 -10.25 -10.40 25.71
N ASP A 124 -9.79 -9.73 26.76
CA ASP A 124 -10.10 -10.13 28.14
C ASP A 124 -11.63 -10.15 28.34
N PRO A 125 -12.20 -11.07 29.14
CA PRO A 125 -13.62 -11.04 29.50
C PRO A 125 -14.10 -9.71 30.10
N HIS A 126 -13.20 -8.91 30.69
CA HIS A 126 -13.45 -7.57 31.21
C HIS A 126 -13.03 -6.45 30.25
N ALA A 127 -12.97 -6.73 28.95
CA ALA A 127 -12.73 -5.75 27.90
C ALA A 127 -13.85 -5.76 26.84
N VAL A 128 -13.96 -4.66 26.11
CA VAL A 128 -14.83 -4.49 24.95
C VAL A 128 -13.98 -4.30 23.70
N CYS A 129 -14.39 -4.92 22.59
CA CYS A 129 -13.77 -4.69 21.29
C CYS A 129 -14.35 -3.42 20.66
N LEU A 130 -13.49 -2.47 20.29
CA LEU A 130 -13.86 -1.18 19.70
C LEU A 130 -13.05 -0.93 18.43
N SER A 131 -13.65 -0.24 17.45
CA SER A 131 -12.92 0.23 16.28
C SER A 131 -12.19 1.55 16.59
N ASP A 132 -10.90 1.63 16.26
CA ASP A 132 -10.13 2.86 16.31
C ASP A 132 -10.43 3.79 15.12
N ALA A 133 -9.81 4.98 15.11
CA ALA A 133 -9.98 5.96 14.04
C ALA A 133 -9.50 5.48 12.65
N ASN A 134 -8.65 4.45 12.60
CA ASN A 134 -8.10 3.84 11.39
C ASN A 134 -8.84 2.56 10.98
N ARG A 135 -10.01 2.27 11.59
CA ARG A 135 -10.80 1.05 11.38
C ARG A 135 -10.10 -0.25 11.80
N HIS A 136 -9.11 -0.19 12.70
CA HIS A 136 -8.61 -1.37 13.39
C HIS A 136 -9.48 -1.67 14.60
N PHE A 137 -9.57 -2.95 14.97
CA PHE A 137 -10.31 -3.35 16.17
C PHE A 137 -9.33 -3.58 17.34
N ILE A 138 -9.53 -2.85 18.42
CA ILE A 138 -8.73 -2.89 19.65
C ILE A 138 -9.58 -3.36 20.84
N CYS A 139 -8.97 -4.08 21.76
CA CYS A 139 -9.60 -4.42 23.04
C CYS A 139 -9.37 -3.27 24.03
N GLN A 140 -10.43 -2.79 24.68
CA GLN A 140 -10.36 -1.77 25.72
C GLN A 140 -10.96 -2.30 27.02
N CYS A 141 -10.22 -2.22 28.13
CA CYS A 141 -10.75 -2.65 29.43
C CYS A 141 -12.00 -1.85 29.82
N ASN A 142 -12.97 -2.56 30.40
CA ASN A 142 -14.20 -1.99 30.93
C ASN A 142 -13.92 -1.05 32.10
N SER A 143 -14.87 -0.16 32.41
CA SER A 143 -14.76 0.76 33.54
C SER A 143 -14.51 0.00 34.85
N GLY A 144 -13.52 0.45 35.62
CA GLY A 144 -13.08 -0.24 36.84
C GLY A 144 -11.98 -1.28 36.61
N TYR A 145 -11.52 -1.48 35.37
CA TYR A 145 -10.38 -2.33 35.03
C TYR A 145 -9.28 -1.53 34.32
N VAL A 146 -8.03 -1.97 34.46
CA VAL A 146 -6.84 -1.38 33.82
C VAL A 146 -5.97 -2.48 33.22
N GLY A 147 -5.37 -2.21 32.07
CA GLY A 147 -4.54 -3.15 31.34
C GLY A 147 -4.41 -2.80 29.87
N ASN A 148 -4.02 -3.78 29.06
CA ASN A 148 -3.81 -3.64 27.62
C ASN A 148 -5.00 -4.14 26.78
N GLY A 149 -6.13 -4.47 27.41
CA GLY A 149 -7.34 -4.96 26.74
C GLY A 149 -7.38 -6.48 26.51
N THR A 150 -6.24 -7.13 26.31
CA THR A 150 -6.15 -8.61 26.29
C THR A 150 -5.97 -9.18 27.69
N ILE A 151 -5.49 -8.37 28.63
CA ILE A 151 -5.39 -8.65 30.06
C ILE A 151 -5.90 -7.42 30.79
N CYS A 152 -6.99 -7.57 31.54
CA CYS A 152 -7.59 -6.50 32.32
C CYS A 152 -7.63 -6.89 33.81
N LYS A 153 -7.07 -6.03 34.65
CA LYS A 153 -7.05 -6.21 36.10
C LYS A 153 -7.97 -5.20 36.75
N GLU A 154 -8.72 -5.62 37.75
CA GLU A 154 -9.58 -4.72 38.51
C GLU A 154 -8.72 -3.60 39.14
N ILE A 155 -9.18 -2.36 39.01
CA ILE A 155 -8.56 -1.22 39.66
C ILE A 155 -8.90 -1.38 41.14
N SER A 156 -7.94 -1.87 41.91
CA SER A 156 -8.03 -1.91 43.36
C SER A 156 -8.25 -0.49 43.87
N ARG A 157 -9.47 -0.22 44.36
CA ARG A 157 -9.79 0.97 45.15
C ARG A 157 -8.98 0.86 46.44
N HIS A 158 -7.72 1.28 46.42
CA HIS A 158 -7.04 1.57 47.68
C HIS A 158 -7.88 2.59 48.42
N GLU A 159 -8.23 2.26 49.67
CA GLU A 159 -9.11 3.03 50.54
C GLU A 159 -8.84 4.53 50.38
N GLY A 160 -9.75 5.22 49.66
CA GLY A 160 -9.62 6.61 49.23
C GLY A 160 -9.71 7.63 50.37
N ASN A 161 -9.27 7.26 51.57
CA ASN A 161 -9.20 8.10 52.75
C ASN A 161 -7.81 8.72 52.88
N PHE A 162 -7.14 9.08 51.78
CA PHE A 162 -5.89 9.81 51.86
C PHE A 162 -5.62 10.66 50.60
N LEU A 163 -4.98 11.81 50.79
CA LEU A 163 -4.42 12.65 49.74
C LEU A 163 -2.93 12.34 49.57
N LEU A 164 -2.47 12.25 48.34
CA LEU A 164 -1.05 12.26 48.02
C LEU A 164 -0.63 13.69 47.68
N VAL A 165 0.28 14.25 48.46
CA VAL A 165 0.82 15.60 48.25
C VAL A 165 2.29 15.50 47.92
N ASN A 166 2.69 16.09 46.78
CA ASN A 166 4.10 16.22 46.42
C ASN A 166 4.66 17.50 47.03
N GLN A 167 5.71 17.39 47.84
CA GLN A 167 6.44 18.53 48.38
C GLN A 167 7.94 18.36 48.10
N GLY A 168 8.40 18.98 47.02
CA GLY A 168 9.76 18.78 46.52
C GLY A 168 9.96 17.35 46.01
N MET A 169 10.99 16.66 46.51
CA MET A 169 11.29 15.26 46.15
C MET A 169 10.53 14.23 46.99
N ALA A 170 9.68 14.65 47.93
CA ALA A 170 8.94 13.75 48.81
C ALA A 170 7.46 13.63 48.38
N THR A 171 6.96 12.40 48.38
CA THR A 171 5.52 12.10 48.25
C THR A 171 4.95 11.82 49.64
N LEU A 172 4.00 12.64 50.09
CA LEU A 172 3.37 12.54 51.40
C LEU A 172 1.99 11.92 51.27
N ARG A 173 1.71 10.88 52.06
CA ARG A 173 0.38 10.29 52.19
C ARG A 173 -0.32 10.89 53.41
N ILE A 174 -1.37 11.67 53.18
CA ILE A 174 -2.15 12.39 54.20
C ILE A 174 -3.51 11.71 54.36
N PRO A 175 -3.77 10.95 55.44
CA PRO A 175 -5.09 10.36 55.68
C PRO A 175 -6.17 11.42 55.89
N LEU A 176 -7.30 11.28 55.19
CA LEU A 176 -8.52 12.06 55.36
C LEU A 176 -9.47 11.29 56.28
N ASP A 177 -9.67 11.78 57.50
CA ASP A 177 -10.56 11.17 58.49
C ASP A 177 -11.70 12.16 58.78
N SER A 178 -12.91 11.93 58.26
CA SER A 178 -14.03 12.90 58.36
C SER A 178 -14.64 13.02 59.76
N THR A 179 -14.07 12.33 60.76
CA THR A 179 -14.65 12.20 62.10
C THR A 179 -13.80 12.80 63.22
N LYS A 180 -12.63 13.39 62.92
CA LYS A 180 -11.79 14.04 63.94
C LYS A 180 -11.29 15.40 63.44
N THR A 181 -11.58 16.45 64.21
CA THR A 181 -11.00 17.79 64.06
C THR A 181 -9.50 17.76 64.38
N GLY A 182 -8.69 17.22 63.46
CA GLY A 182 -7.23 17.19 63.59
C GLY A 182 -6.56 16.43 62.44
N ILE A 183 -5.74 17.13 61.67
CA ILE A 183 -4.87 16.55 60.63
C ILE A 183 -3.89 15.59 61.31
N LYS A 184 -3.96 14.29 61.01
CA LYS A 184 -2.95 13.32 61.44
C LYS A 184 -1.61 13.64 60.74
N LYS A 185 -0.50 13.40 61.45
CA LYS A 185 0.85 13.67 60.91
C LYS A 185 1.04 12.94 59.57
N PRO A 186 1.58 13.62 58.53
CA PRO A 186 1.87 12.98 57.25
C PRO A 186 2.82 11.81 57.41
N VAL A 187 2.57 10.71 56.68
CA VAL A 187 3.50 9.58 56.58
C VAL A 187 4.24 9.71 55.26
N GLN A 188 5.58 9.70 55.30
CA GLN A 188 6.39 9.63 54.10
C GLN A 188 6.32 8.21 53.53
N VAL A 189 6.10 8.12 52.22
CA VAL A 189 6.11 6.88 51.45
C VAL A 189 7.48 6.72 50.80
#